data_AF-A0A2K3K574-F1
#
_entry.id   AF-A0A2K3K574-F1
#
_cell.length_a   1.000
_cell.length_b   1.000
_cell.length_c   1.000
_cell.angle_alpha   90.00
_cell.angle_beta   90.00
_cell.angle_gamma   90.00
#
_symmetry.space_group_name_H-M   'P 1'
#
loop_
_entity.id
_entity.type
_entity.pdbx_description
1 polymer ?
#
loop_
_entity_poly.entity_id
_entity_poly.type
_entity_poly.pdbx_seq_one_letter_code
_entity_poly.pdbx_strand_id
1 'polypeptide(L)'
;MVNMVTLIWSLGKWTVKMAGVKPYTVEIEPGTVMRFWVPSETISKIKPISKPTKPVVVLLHGFSSDGLTTWLSQIIMLAKNYAVYVPDLIFFGGSTTDKSDRSPTFQAECLAAGLKKLGVEKCVVVGFSYGGMVAFKMAE
;
A
#
# COMPACT_ATOMS: atom_id res chain seq x y z
N MET A 1 24.81 -10.60 -17.09
CA MET A 1 24.46 -9.24 -17.55
C MET A 1 23.35 -8.69 -16.66
N VAL A 2 23.52 -7.50 -16.08
CA VAL A 2 22.48 -6.90 -15.23
C VAL A 2 21.46 -6.21 -16.13
N ASN A 3 20.18 -6.54 -15.97
CA ASN A 3 19.09 -5.93 -16.71
C ASN A 3 18.86 -4.49 -16.20
N MET A 4 18.91 -3.50 -17.10
CA MET A 4 18.72 -2.08 -16.80
C MET A 4 17.38 -1.80 -16.12
N VAL A 5 16.32 -2.52 -16.49
CA VAL A 5 14.99 -2.43 -15.86
C VAL A 5 15.05 -2.88 -14.40
N THR A 6 15.76 -3.98 -14.12
CA THR A 6 15.95 -4.47 -12.75
C THR A 6 16.76 -3.48 -11.90
N LEU A 7 17.74 -2.81 -12.50
CA LEU A 7 18.52 -1.77 -11.82
C LEU A 7 17.65 -0.56 -11.44
N ILE A 8 16.86 -0.05 -12.39
CA ILE A 8 15.92 1.06 -12.15
C ILE A 8 14.95 0.71 -11.01
N TRP A 9 14.40 -0.51 -11.01
CA TRP A 9 13.51 -0.96 -9.95
C TRP A 9 14.18 -1.08 -8.59
N SER A 10 15.41 -1.59 -8.57
CA SER A 10 16.17 -1.75 -7.32
C SER A 10 16.48 -0.38 -6.71
N LEU A 11 16.86 0.59 -7.55
CA LEU A 11 17.07 1.97 -7.13
C LEU A 11 15.79 2.60 -6.60
N GLY A 12 14.67 2.48 -7.32
CA GLY A 12 13.38 3.01 -6.86
C GLY A 12 12.94 2.45 -5.50
N LYS A 13 13.06 1.14 -5.31
CA LYS A 13 12.79 0.48 -4.00
C LYS A 13 13.72 0.99 -2.90
N TRP A 14 14.99 1.21 -3.23
CA TRP A 14 15.96 1.77 -2.28
C TRP A 14 15.62 3.21 -1.91
N THR A 15 15.27 4.06 -2.88
CA THR A 15 14.85 5.45 -2.62
C THR A 15 13.62 5.53 -1.73
N VAL A 16 12.62 4.68 -1.94
CA VAL A 16 11.42 4.62 -1.07
C VAL A 16 11.76 4.19 0.36
N LYS A 17 12.68 3.23 0.52
CA LYS A 17 13.20 2.86 1.85
C LYS A 17 13.93 4.02 2.53
N MET A 18 14.75 4.76 1.79
CA MET A 18 15.44 5.95 2.29
C MET A 18 14.46 7.07 2.67
N ALA A 19 13.31 7.16 2.00
CA ALA A 19 12.21 8.05 2.36
C ALA A 19 11.42 7.58 3.60
N GLY A 20 11.84 6.50 4.26
CA GLY A 20 11.21 6.00 5.47
C GLY A 20 10.00 5.10 5.21
N VAL A 21 9.82 4.57 4.00
CA VAL A 21 8.68 3.69 3.68
C VAL A 21 9.21 2.29 3.31
N LYS A 22 8.68 1.25 3.94
CA LYS A 22 9.18 -0.13 3.78
C LYS A 22 8.06 -1.10 3.44
N PRO A 23 8.35 -2.20 2.75
CA PRO A 23 7.33 -3.18 2.42
C PRO A 23 6.93 -3.98 3.66
N TYR A 24 5.64 -4.29 3.76
CA TYR A 24 5.07 -5.14 4.79
C TYR A 24 3.86 -5.89 4.23
N THR A 25 3.71 -7.17 4.54
CA THR A 25 2.58 -7.97 4.09
C THR A 25 1.65 -8.22 5.27
N VAL A 26 0.37 -7.92 5.07
CA VAL A 26 -0.69 -8.13 6.05
C VAL A 26 -1.55 -9.29 5.56
N GLU A 27 -1.69 -10.32 6.38
CA GLU A 27 -2.74 -11.31 6.19
C GLU A 27 -4.07 -10.69 6.60
N ILE A 28 -4.99 -10.52 5.66
CA ILE A 28 -6.32 -9.93 5.90
C ILE A 28 -7.21 -10.95 6.60
N GLU A 29 -7.18 -12.18 6.10
CA GLU A 29 -7.87 -13.37 6.57
C GLU A 29 -7.15 -14.58 5.94
N PRO A 30 -7.39 -15.82 6.43
CA PRO A 30 -6.80 -17.00 5.84
C PRO A 30 -7.03 -17.04 4.32
N GLY A 31 -5.94 -17.23 3.56
CA GLY A 31 -5.99 -17.28 2.10
C GLY A 31 -5.92 -15.92 1.40
N THR A 32 -6.06 -14.79 2.10
CA THR A 32 -6.00 -13.43 1.53
C THR A 32 -4.93 -12.57 2.18
N VAL A 33 -3.93 -12.18 1.39
CA VAL A 33 -2.83 -11.32 1.84
C VAL A 33 -2.75 -10.06 1.00
N MET A 34 -2.52 -8.93 1.65
CA MET A 34 -2.30 -7.65 1.00
C MET A 34 -0.92 -7.11 1.38
N ARG A 35 -0.11 -6.82 0.36
CA ARG A 35 1.17 -6.16 0.51
C ARG A 35 0.98 -4.66 0.53
N PHE A 36 1.67 -4.02 1.45
CA PHE A 36 1.74 -2.57 1.58
C PHE A 36 3.19 -2.11 1.54
N TRP A 37 3.40 -0.90 1.03
CA TRP A 37 4.47 -0.04 1.50
C TRP A 37 3.93 0.78 2.67
N VAL A 38 4.57 0.70 3.83
CA VAL A 38 4.12 1.33 5.07
C VAL A 38 5.19 2.28 5.63
N PRO A 39 4.81 3.32 6.39
CA PRO A 39 5.78 4.13 7.12
C PRO A 39 6.61 3.26 8.06
N SER A 40 7.92 3.49 8.13
CA SER A 40 8.85 2.63 8.85
C SER A 40 8.57 2.57 10.35
N GLU A 41 8.03 3.65 10.91
CA GLU A 41 7.59 3.78 12.29
C GLU A 41 6.43 2.83 12.63
N THR A 42 5.58 2.50 11.65
CA THR A 42 4.41 1.62 11.82
C THR A 42 4.83 0.26 12.34
N ILE A 43 5.93 -0.29 11.84
CA ILE A 43 6.45 -1.61 12.25
C ILE A 43 7.70 -1.38 13.11
N SER A 44 7.51 -1.22 14.42
CA SER A 44 8.61 -0.97 15.38
C SER A 44 9.15 -2.27 15.98
N LYS A 45 10.39 -2.25 16.47
CA LYS A 45 10.98 -3.41 17.18
C LYS A 45 10.34 -3.67 18.56
N ILE A 46 9.69 -2.67 19.15
CA ILE A 46 9.21 -2.70 20.54
C ILE A 46 7.73 -3.09 20.60
N LYS A 47 6.90 -2.56 19.71
CA LYS A 47 5.52 -3.00 19.45
C LYS A 47 5.34 -3.34 17.97
N PRO A 48 4.71 -4.47 17.64
CA PRO A 48 4.63 -4.95 16.26
C PRO A 48 3.94 -3.96 15.32
N ILE A 49 2.96 -3.20 15.83
CA ILE A 49 2.24 -2.16 15.07
C ILE A 49 2.08 -0.92 15.96
N SER A 50 2.55 0.23 15.47
CA SER A 50 2.38 1.53 16.10
C SER A 50 1.35 2.36 15.33
N LYS A 51 0.54 3.14 16.05
CA LYS A 51 -0.44 4.03 15.39
C LYS A 51 0.31 5.17 14.67
N PRO A 52 -0.17 5.60 13.49
CA PRO A 52 0.40 6.75 12.79
C PRO A 52 0.39 8.01 13.67
N THR A 53 1.51 8.74 13.68
CA THR A 53 1.65 10.03 14.37
C THR A 53 1.46 11.23 13.44
N LYS A 54 1.47 11.00 12.13
CA LYS A 54 1.22 11.99 11.08
C LYS A 54 -0.13 11.73 10.40
N PRO A 55 -0.74 12.72 9.74
CA PRO A 55 -1.93 12.49 8.92
C PRO A 55 -1.66 11.40 7.88
N VAL A 56 -2.63 10.49 7.71
CA VAL A 56 -2.47 9.29 6.89
C VAL A 56 -2.96 9.55 5.47
N VAL A 57 -2.13 9.17 4.50
CA VAL A 57 -2.48 9.17 3.07
C VAL A 57 -2.30 7.77 2.52
N VAL A 58 -3.33 7.25 1.86
CA VAL A 58 -3.32 5.94 1.20
C VAL A 58 -3.36 6.15 -0.31
N LEU A 59 -2.39 5.58 -1.04
CA LEU A 59 -2.24 5.76 -2.48
C LEU A 59 -2.59 4.46 -3.22
N LEU A 60 -3.71 4.43 -3.95
CA LEU A 60 -4.19 3.25 -4.67
C LEU A 60 -3.81 3.30 -6.14
N HIS A 61 -3.11 2.27 -6.62
CA HIS A 61 -2.66 2.18 -8.00
C HIS A 61 -3.82 1.86 -8.98
N GLY A 62 -3.56 2.06 -10.28
CA GLY A 62 -4.49 1.70 -11.36
C GLY A 62 -4.41 0.22 -11.75
N PHE A 63 -5.32 -0.22 -12.62
CA PHE A 63 -5.33 -1.60 -13.14
C PHE A 63 -3.99 -1.93 -13.82
N SER A 64 -3.54 -3.19 -13.71
CA SER A 64 -2.29 -3.73 -14.30
C SER A 64 -0.96 -3.12 -13.81
N SER A 65 -0.99 -2.32 -12.74
CA SER A 65 0.20 -1.77 -12.09
C SER A 65 0.37 -2.31 -10.67
N ASP A 66 1.36 -1.80 -9.96
CA ASP A 66 1.53 -1.96 -8.51
C ASP A 66 1.67 -0.59 -7.83
N GLY A 67 1.71 -0.59 -6.50
CA GLY A 67 1.79 0.63 -5.72
C GLY A 67 3.01 1.49 -6.04
N LEU A 68 4.18 0.86 -6.15
CA LEU A 68 5.45 1.56 -6.36
C LEU A 68 5.54 2.16 -7.75
N THR A 69 5.11 1.42 -8.77
CA THR A 69 5.13 1.82 -10.18
C THR A 69 4.26 3.04 -10.42
N THR A 70 3.10 3.11 -9.77
CA THR A 70 2.19 4.24 -9.94
C THR A 70 2.62 5.48 -9.14
N TRP A 71 3.19 5.30 -7.95
CA TRP A 71 3.29 6.38 -6.96
C TRP A 71 4.72 6.76 -6.52
N LEU A 72 5.78 6.26 -7.16
CA LEU A 72 7.16 6.46 -6.73
C LEU A 72 7.49 7.89 -6.29
N SER A 73 7.22 8.88 -7.15
CA SER A 73 7.51 10.29 -6.88
C SER A 73 6.68 10.87 -5.74
N GLN A 74 5.39 10.51 -5.68
CA GLN A 74 4.45 10.97 -4.67
C GLN A 74 4.80 10.40 -3.29
N ILE A 75 5.23 9.13 -3.22
CA ILE A 75 5.70 8.52 -1.98
C ILE A 75 6.87 9.33 -1.41
N ILE A 76 7.89 9.61 -2.23
CA ILE A 76 9.09 10.33 -1.80
C ILE A 76 8.75 11.75 -1.30
N MET A 77 7.82 12.43 -1.97
CA MET A 77 7.45 13.80 -1.60
C MET A 77 6.57 13.83 -0.34
N LEU A 78 5.56 12.96 -0.27
CA LEU A 78 4.56 12.98 0.80
C LEU A 78 5.09 12.41 2.12
N ALA A 79 6.00 11.42 2.10
CA ALA A 79 6.52 10.77 3.31
C ALA A 79 7.19 11.74 4.30
N LYS A 80 7.63 12.92 3.82
CA LYS A 80 8.16 13.99 4.67
C LYS A 80 7.15 14.43 5.73
N ASN A 81 5.89 14.63 5.31
CA ASN A 81 4.85 15.27 6.13
C ASN A 81 3.67 14.34 6.48
N TYR A 82 3.53 13.22 5.77
CA TYR A 82 2.40 12.30 5.91
C TYR A 82 2.88 10.88 6.24
N ALA A 83 2.02 10.13 6.92
CA ALA A 83 2.17 8.68 7.04
C ALA A 83 1.60 8.05 5.76
N VAL A 84 2.48 7.73 4.81
CA VAL A 84 2.11 7.23 3.47
C VAL A 84 2.01 5.71 3.46
N TYR A 85 0.83 5.22 3.09
CA TYR A 85 0.55 3.80 2.86
C TYR A 85 0.27 3.57 1.38
N VAL A 86 0.89 2.55 0.80
CA VAL A 86 0.68 2.19 -0.61
C VAL A 86 0.42 0.69 -0.73
N PRO A 87 -0.85 0.26 -0.73
CA PRO A 87 -1.19 -1.13 -0.98
C PRO A 87 -0.94 -1.51 -2.44
N ASP A 88 -0.56 -2.76 -2.65
CA ASP A 88 -0.84 -3.46 -3.90
C ASP A 88 -2.27 -4.02 -3.78
N LEU A 89 -3.18 -3.65 -4.68
CA LEU A 89 -4.54 -4.19 -4.72
C LEU A 89 -4.47 -5.71 -4.94
N ILE A 90 -5.48 -6.44 -4.46
CA ILE A 90 -5.52 -7.90 -4.59
C ILE A 90 -5.41 -8.29 -6.07
N PHE A 91 -4.62 -9.34 -6.36
CA PHE A 91 -4.21 -9.82 -7.69
C PHE A 91 -3.10 -9.02 -8.39
N PHE A 92 -2.57 -7.99 -7.74
CA PHE A 92 -1.46 -7.20 -8.26
C PHE A 92 -0.27 -7.18 -7.30
N GLY A 93 0.92 -6.88 -7.82
CA GLY A 93 2.14 -6.77 -7.03
C GLY A 93 2.38 -7.99 -6.14
N GLY A 94 2.45 -7.78 -4.83
CA GLY A 94 2.61 -8.85 -3.85
C GLY A 94 1.33 -9.30 -3.13
N SER A 95 0.14 -8.94 -3.62
CA SER A 95 -1.14 -9.23 -2.98
C SER A 95 -1.91 -10.35 -3.68
N THR A 96 -2.45 -11.30 -2.92
CA THR A 96 -3.13 -12.48 -3.45
C THR A 96 -4.32 -12.90 -2.60
N THR A 97 -5.25 -13.65 -3.20
CA THR A 97 -6.34 -14.32 -2.50
C THR A 97 -6.69 -15.64 -3.20
N ASP A 98 -7.20 -16.61 -2.46
CA ASP A 98 -7.84 -17.83 -2.97
C ASP A 98 -9.33 -17.63 -3.32
N LYS A 99 -9.93 -16.51 -2.91
CA LYS A 99 -11.31 -16.16 -3.23
C LYS A 99 -11.51 -15.89 -4.72
N SER A 100 -12.73 -16.14 -5.21
CA SER A 100 -13.14 -15.89 -6.60
C SER A 100 -13.69 -14.48 -6.84
N ASP A 101 -13.92 -13.68 -5.79
CA ASP A 101 -14.44 -12.32 -5.92
C ASP A 101 -13.42 -11.39 -6.59
N ARG A 102 -13.88 -10.61 -7.57
CA ARG A 102 -13.10 -9.64 -8.35
C ARG A 102 -13.72 -8.23 -8.31
N SER A 103 -14.69 -8.01 -7.42
CA SER A 103 -15.41 -6.76 -7.31
C SER A 103 -14.55 -5.65 -6.69
N PRO A 104 -14.80 -4.38 -7.04
CA PRO A 104 -14.20 -3.24 -6.34
C PRO A 104 -14.58 -3.19 -4.85
N THR A 105 -15.75 -3.72 -4.49
CA THR A 105 -16.19 -3.82 -3.09
C THR A 105 -15.27 -4.73 -2.29
N PHE A 106 -14.97 -5.93 -2.79
CA PHE A 106 -14.03 -6.84 -2.13
C PHE A 106 -12.63 -6.22 -1.95
N GLN A 107 -12.16 -5.48 -2.96
CA GLN A 107 -10.90 -4.73 -2.86
C GLN A 107 -10.94 -3.69 -1.73
N ALA A 108 -12.03 -2.93 -1.63
CA ALA A 108 -12.21 -1.90 -0.61
C ALA A 108 -12.31 -2.50 0.81
N GLU A 109 -13.02 -3.62 0.97
CA GLU A 109 -13.13 -4.35 2.24
C GLU A 109 -11.77 -4.88 2.70
N CYS A 110 -11.02 -5.51 1.79
CA CYS A 110 -9.68 -6.00 2.08
C CYS A 110 -8.72 -4.86 2.44
N LEU A 111 -8.80 -3.73 1.72
CA LEU A 111 -8.03 -2.53 2.02
C LEU A 111 -8.35 -1.98 3.41
N ALA A 112 -9.63 -1.79 3.73
CA ALA A 112 -10.07 -1.28 5.03
C ALA A 112 -9.64 -2.20 6.18
N ALA A 113 -9.78 -3.51 6.01
CA ALA A 113 -9.33 -4.50 6.98
C ALA A 113 -7.80 -4.46 7.17
N GLY A 114 -7.02 -4.34 6.09
CA GLY A 114 -5.57 -4.24 6.13
C GLY A 114 -5.09 -2.98 6.85
N LEU A 115 -5.68 -1.82 6.51
CA LEU A 115 -5.39 -0.54 7.17
C LEU A 115 -5.74 -0.58 8.66
N LYS A 116 -6.88 -1.18 9.03
CA LYS A 116 -7.25 -1.37 10.44
C LYS A 116 -6.24 -2.22 11.20
N LYS A 117 -5.75 -3.31 10.60
CA LYS A 117 -4.68 -4.13 11.18
C LYS A 117 -3.39 -3.34 11.36
N LEU A 118 -3.10 -2.41 10.45
CA LEU A 118 -1.96 -1.48 10.54
C LEU A 118 -2.18 -0.30 11.50
N GLY A 119 -3.28 -0.28 12.26
CA GLY A 119 -3.57 0.77 13.24
C GLY A 119 -4.04 2.09 12.63
N VAL A 120 -4.45 2.09 11.36
CA VAL A 120 -5.01 3.26 10.68
C VAL A 120 -6.51 3.30 10.93
N GLU A 121 -6.97 4.33 11.66
CA GLU A 121 -8.39 4.56 11.96
C GLU A 121 -9.03 5.62 11.05
N LYS A 122 -8.26 6.60 10.60
CA LYS A 122 -8.70 7.68 9.71
C LYS A 122 -7.61 7.97 8.69
N CYS A 123 -7.99 8.14 7.43
CA CYS A 123 -7.06 8.44 6.35
C CYS A 123 -7.72 9.25 5.23
N VAL A 124 -6.88 9.84 4.38
CA VAL A 124 -7.27 10.32 3.05
C VAL A 124 -6.84 9.27 2.05
N VAL A 125 -7.76 8.85 1.17
CA VAL A 125 -7.48 7.88 0.11
C VAL A 125 -7.38 8.62 -1.22
N VAL A 126 -6.30 8.38 -1.95
CA VAL A 126 -6.06 8.90 -3.30
C VAL A 126 -6.01 7.71 -4.25
N GLY A 127 -6.92 7.67 -5.20
CA GLY A 127 -7.02 6.58 -6.17
C GLY A 127 -6.77 7.04 -7.60
N PHE A 128 -5.96 6.29 -8.35
CA PHE A 128 -5.78 6.48 -9.78
C PHE A 128 -6.55 5.43 -10.58
N SER A 129 -7.40 5.84 -11.52
CA SER A 129 -8.16 4.92 -12.40
C SER A 129 -8.95 3.88 -11.60
N TYR A 130 -8.67 2.58 -11.74
CA TYR A 130 -9.28 1.51 -10.94
C TYR A 130 -9.13 1.72 -9.43
N GLY A 131 -7.99 2.25 -8.98
CA GLY A 131 -7.80 2.65 -7.58
C GLY A 131 -8.77 3.73 -7.14
N GLY A 132 -9.24 4.60 -8.05
CA GLY A 132 -10.32 5.54 -7.79
C GLY A 132 -11.66 4.86 -7.54
N MET A 133 -12.00 3.84 -8.32
CA MET A 133 -13.23 3.04 -8.09
C MET A 133 -13.21 2.35 -6.72
N VAL A 134 -12.07 1.76 -6.34
CA VAL A 134 -11.88 1.15 -5.02
C VAL A 134 -11.97 2.21 -3.91
N ALA A 135 -11.36 3.37 -4.10
CA ALA A 135 -11.43 4.48 -3.15
C ALA A 135 -12.87 4.96 -2.92
N PHE A 136 -13.67 5.06 -3.99
CA PHE A 136 -15.10 5.37 -3.86
C PHE A 136 -15.85 4.30 -3.07
N LYS A 137 -15.63 3.01 -3.36
CA LYS A 137 -16.24 1.91 -2.60
C LYS A 137 -15.86 1.88 -1.13
N MET A 138 -14.66 2.35 -0.78
CA MET A 138 -14.23 2.48 0.61
C MET A 138 -14.93 3.64 1.35
N ALA A 139 -15.43 4.64 0.62
CA ALA A 139 -16.05 5.83 1.18
C ALA A 139 -17.59 5.76 1.26
N GLU A 140 -18.21 4.79 0.59
CA GLU A 140 -19.64 4.43 0.72
C GLU A 140 -19.94 3.87 2.12
#